data_AF-A0A932TAD0-F1
#
_entry.id   AF-A0A932TAD0-F1
#
_cell.length_a   1.000
_cell.length_b   1.000
_cell.length_c   1.000
_cell.angle_alpha   90.00
_cell.angle_beta   90.00
_cell.angle_gamma   90.00
#
_symmetry.space_group_name_H-M   'P 1'
#
loop_
_entity.id
_entity.type
_entity.pdbx_description
1 polymer ?
#
loop_
_entity_poly.entity_id
_entity_poly.type
_entity_poly.pdbx_seq_one_letter_code
_entity_poly.pdbx_strand_id
1 'polypeptide(L)'
;MKKERDLFLRGIFSWIGYKTATLEFTAPARQFGKTKYSFGKMLKLALKGTTSFSFKPLRVALLIGSIISFAAFSFGVYALIQFYKGNTVPGWASLIIAIMFLGGTQLLAIGLLGEYIAGLFTEAKRRPLYLIDKKININ
;
A
#
# COMPACT_ATOMS: atom_id res chain seq x y z
N MET A 1 10.96 24.64 5.33
CA MET A 1 10.94 23.36 6.07
C MET A 1 9.50 23.00 6.41
N LYS A 2 8.93 21.96 5.80
CA LYS A 2 7.54 21.54 6.05
C LYS A 2 7.50 20.79 7.39
N LYS A 3 6.75 21.32 8.36
CA LYS A 3 6.56 20.75 9.70
C LYS A 3 5.83 19.42 9.57
N GLU A 4 6.55 18.30 9.65
CA GLU A 4 5.95 16.95 9.65
C GLU A 4 5.12 16.78 10.93
N ARG A 5 3.79 16.80 10.78
CA ARG A 5 2.83 16.77 11.90
C ARG A 5 2.54 15.36 12.42
N ASP A 6 3.14 14.31 11.87
CA ASP A 6 2.75 12.92 12.16
C ASP A 6 3.95 11.94 12.05
N LEU A 7 5.00 12.18 12.85
CA LEU A 7 6.18 11.32 12.91
C LEU A 7 5.84 9.97 13.57
N PHE A 8 5.90 8.88 12.81
CA PHE A 8 5.89 7.53 13.37
C PHE A 8 7.29 7.17 13.89
N LEU A 9 7.61 7.68 15.08
CA LEU A 9 8.94 7.56 15.71
C LEU A 9 9.46 6.12 15.78
N ARG A 10 8.60 5.13 16.06
CA ARG A 10 8.99 3.71 16.11
C ARG A 10 9.56 3.21 14.77
N GLY A 11 8.99 3.65 13.65
CA GLY A 11 9.50 3.31 12.32
C GLY A 11 10.78 4.07 11.97
N ILE A 12 10.91 5.32 12.42
CA ILE A 12 12.11 6.14 12.20
C ILE A 12 13.31 5.54 12.94
N PHE A 13 13.16 5.22 14.24
CA PHE A 13 14.22 4.60 15.03
C PHE A 13 14.62 3.23 14.48
N SER A 14 13.65 2.42 14.05
CA SER A 14 13.95 1.14 13.39
C SER A 14 14.63 1.30 12.03
N TRP A 15 14.41 2.40 11.31
CA TRP A 15 15.02 2.65 10.00
C TRP A 15 16.43 3.23 10.09
N ILE A 16 16.68 4.06 11.11
CA ILE A 16 17.96 4.75 11.33
C ILE A 16 19.14 3.77 11.46
N GLY A 17 18.93 2.58 12.02
CA GLY A 17 19.88 1.45 11.91
C GLY A 17 21.15 1.54 12.76
N TYR A 18 21.28 2.56 13.62
CA TYR A 18 22.40 2.70 14.56
C TYR A 18 22.30 1.69 15.71
N LYS A 19 23.43 1.46 16.40
CA LYS A 19 23.46 0.64 17.61
C LYS A 19 22.49 1.19 18.65
N THR A 20 21.50 0.38 19.01
CA THR A 20 20.48 0.73 19.99
C THR A 20 20.62 -0.17 21.20
N ALA A 21 20.46 0.38 22.41
CA ALA A 21 20.40 -0.38 23.65
C ALA A 21 19.04 -0.14 24.32
N THR A 22 18.42 -1.19 24.83
CA THR A 22 17.17 -1.13 25.58
C THR A 22 17.45 -1.24 27.06
N LEU A 23 16.94 -0.30 27.85
CA LEU A 23 17.00 -0.33 29.30
C LEU A 23 15.65 -0.75 29.83
N GLU A 24 15.61 -1.86 30.57
CA GLU A 24 14.39 -2.32 31.22
C GLU A 24 14.06 -1.41 32.40
N PHE A 25 12.84 -0.89 32.42
CA PHE A 25 12.34 -0.04 33.49
C PHE A 25 10.91 -0.46 33.84
N THR A 26 10.70 -0.85 35.09
CA THR A 26 9.36 -1.15 35.60
C THR A 26 8.71 0.13 36.09
N ALA A 27 7.75 0.64 35.31
CA ALA A 27 6.99 1.82 35.69
C ALA A 27 5.98 1.49 36.81
N PRO A 28 5.80 2.39 37.81
CA PRO A 28 4.77 2.21 38.83
C PRO A 28 3.37 2.25 38.22
N ALA A 29 2.40 1.60 38.90
CA ALA A 29 1.02 1.55 38.47
C ALA A 29 0.46 2.98 38.29
N ARG A 30 -0.21 3.21 37.16
CA ARG A 30 -0.70 4.55 36.81
C ARG A 30 -1.88 4.92 37.72
N GLN A 31 -1.71 5.96 38.54
CA GLN A 31 -2.73 6.39 39.51
C GLN A 31 -3.83 7.28 38.90
N PHE A 32 -3.54 8.00 37.80
CA PHE A 32 -4.50 8.90 37.16
C PHE A 32 -4.44 8.88 35.62
N GLY A 33 -5.59 9.09 34.98
CA GLY A 33 -5.74 9.26 33.53
C GLY A 33 -6.04 7.98 32.73
N LYS A 34 -6.61 8.15 31.54
CA LYS A 34 -6.96 7.04 30.63
C LYS A 34 -5.77 6.62 29.76
N THR A 35 -5.69 5.35 29.38
CA THR A 35 -4.65 4.86 28.47
C THR A 35 -4.75 5.56 27.10
N LYS A 36 -3.60 6.06 26.61
CA LYS A 36 -3.47 6.57 25.24
C LYS A 36 -3.26 5.43 24.22
N TYR A 37 -3.02 4.21 24.69
CA TYR A 37 -2.79 3.01 23.89
C TYR A 37 -3.97 2.03 24.04
N SER A 38 -5.16 2.42 23.57
CA SER A 38 -6.25 1.46 23.40
C SER A 38 -5.99 0.59 22.18
N PHE A 39 -6.59 -0.60 22.12
CA PHE A 39 -6.45 -1.53 20.99
C PHE A 39 -6.68 -0.85 19.63
N GLY A 40 -7.76 -0.08 19.48
CA GLY A 40 -8.04 0.67 18.24
C GLY A 40 -7.00 1.75 17.92
N LYS A 41 -6.42 2.42 18.92
CA LYS A 41 -5.32 3.39 18.70
C LYS A 41 -4.04 2.68 18.28
N MET A 42 -3.76 1.50 18.82
CA MET A 42 -2.62 0.66 18.41
C MET A 42 -2.80 0.12 16.99
N LEU A 43 -4.01 -0.30 16.61
CA LEU A 43 -4.31 -0.71 15.23
C LEU A 43 -4.12 0.46 14.25
N LYS A 44 -4.66 1.64 14.58
CA LYS A 44 -4.46 2.86 13.77
C LYS A 44 -2.98 3.24 13.66
N LEU A 45 -2.21 3.07 14.73
CA LEU A 45 -0.77 3.31 14.74
C LEU A 45 -0.02 2.31 13.85
N ALA A 46 -0.38 1.03 13.89
CA ALA A 46 0.21 -0.01 13.03
C ALA A 46 -0.10 0.25 11.55
N LEU A 47 -1.35 0.58 11.21
CA LEU A 47 -1.78 0.93 9.85
C LEU A 47 -1.07 2.20 9.33
N LYS A 48 -0.89 3.20 10.19
CA LYS A 48 -0.05 4.39 9.87
C LYS A 48 1.41 4.00 9.62
N GLY A 49 1.96 3.09 10.42
CA GLY A 49 3.32 2.60 10.27
C GLY A 49 3.54 1.86 8.95
N THR A 50 2.65 0.94 8.58
CA THR A 50 2.77 0.14 7.35
C THR A 50 2.61 0.97 6.09
N THR A 51 1.71 1.95 6.08
CA THR A 51 1.54 2.90 4.96
C THR A 51 2.68 3.91 4.86
N SER A 52 3.22 4.38 5.99
CA SER A 52 4.30 5.38 5.99
C SER A 52 5.68 4.79 5.65
N PHE A 53 5.93 3.51 5.89
CA PHE A 53 7.24 2.87 5.69
C PHE A 53 7.26 1.79 4.61
N SER A 54 6.13 1.45 3.97
CA SER A 54 6.09 0.36 2.98
C SER A 54 5.21 0.67 1.76
N PHE A 55 5.71 0.28 0.58
CA PHE A 55 4.96 0.28 -0.69
C PHE A 55 4.07 -0.97 -0.86
N LYS A 56 4.10 -1.87 0.14
CA LYS A 56 3.33 -3.12 0.17
C LYS A 56 1.82 -2.92 -0.01
N PRO A 57 1.15 -1.92 0.62
CA PRO A 57 -0.29 -1.74 0.45
C PRO A 57 -0.65 -1.43 -1.01
N LEU A 58 0.19 -0.64 -1.68
CA LEU A 58 -0.02 -0.26 -3.07
C LEU A 58 0.18 -1.46 -3.99
N ARG A 59 1.27 -2.24 -3.80
CA ARG A 59 1.49 -3.49 -4.55
C ARG A 59 0.38 -4.52 -4.38
N VAL A 60 -0.21 -4.63 -3.19
CA VAL A 60 -1.37 -5.52 -2.96
C VAL A 60 -2.58 -5.05 -3.78
N ALA A 61 -2.85 -3.74 -3.84
CA ALA A 61 -3.92 -3.21 -4.67
C ALA A 61 -3.68 -3.48 -6.17
N LEU A 62 -2.43 -3.39 -6.64
CA LEU A 62 -2.05 -3.76 -8.01
C LEU A 62 -2.31 -5.23 -8.32
N LEU A 63 -1.94 -6.11 -7.40
CA LEU A 63 -2.14 -7.55 -7.54
C LEU A 63 -3.64 -7.89 -7.59
N ILE A 64 -4.44 -7.31 -6.68
CA ILE A 64 -5.89 -7.48 -6.66
C ILE A 64 -6.51 -6.95 -7.97
N GLY A 65 -6.13 -5.74 -8.40
CA GLY A 65 -6.62 -5.16 -9.65
C GLY A 65 -6.29 -6.01 -10.87
N SER A 66 -5.10 -6.61 -10.90
CA SER A 66 -4.67 -7.53 -11.96
C SER A 66 -5.50 -8.82 -11.99
N ILE A 67 -5.76 -9.41 -10.82
CA ILE A 67 -6.62 -10.61 -10.70
C ILE A 67 -8.04 -10.31 -11.18
N ILE A 68 -8.62 -9.16 -10.78
CA ILE A 68 -9.96 -8.76 -11.19
C ILE A 68 -10.01 -8.50 -12.70
N SER A 69 -8.98 -7.85 -13.27
CA SER A 69 -8.90 -7.61 -14.72
C SER A 69 -8.83 -8.93 -15.50
N PHE A 70 -8.05 -9.90 -15.03
CA PHE A 70 -7.98 -11.24 -15.62
C PHE A 70 -9.33 -11.99 -15.56
N ALA A 71 -10.04 -11.89 -14.43
CA ALA A 71 -11.37 -12.46 -14.27
C ALA A 71 -12.40 -11.79 -15.20
N ALA A 72 -12.37 -10.46 -15.33
CA ALA A 72 -13.22 -9.70 -16.25
C ALA A 72 -12.99 -10.10 -17.71
N PHE A 73 -11.72 -10.26 -18.11
CA PHE A 73 -11.37 -10.73 -19.45
C PHE A 73 -11.89 -12.16 -19.70
N SER A 74 -11.68 -13.06 -18.75
CA SER A 74 -12.19 -14.45 -18.82
C SER A 74 -13.71 -14.50 -18.95
N PHE A 75 -14.41 -13.64 -18.23
CA PHE A 75 -15.88 -13.52 -18.32
C PHE A 75 -16.33 -12.94 -19.68
N GLY A 76 -15.57 -12.01 -20.26
CA GLY A 76 -15.78 -11.53 -21.63
C GLY A 76 -15.68 -12.64 -22.68
N VAL A 77 -14.69 -13.55 -22.55
CA VAL A 77 -14.56 -14.72 -23.41
C VAL A 77 -15.75 -15.67 -23.24
N TYR A 78 -16.20 -15.89 -22.00
CA TYR A 78 -17.40 -16.69 -21.73
C TYR A 78 -18.65 -16.10 -22.41
N ALA A 79 -18.85 -14.78 -22.35
CA ALA A 79 -19.97 -14.11 -23.01
C ALA A 79 -19.92 -14.28 -24.54
N LEU A 80 -18.73 -14.22 -25.14
CA LEU A 80 -18.51 -14.52 -26.56
C LEU A 80 -18.90 -15.95 -26.92
N ILE A 81 -18.50 -16.94 -26.12
CA ILE A 81 -18.88 -18.35 -26.35
C ILE A 81 -20.40 -18.53 -26.28
N GLN A 82 -21.05 -17.89 -25.32
CA GLN A 82 -22.51 -17.98 -25.16
C GLN A 82 -23.25 -17.34 -26.35
N PHE A 83 -22.70 -16.25 -26.90
CA PHE A 83 -23.22 -15.61 -28.11
C PHE A 83 -23.19 -16.55 -29.31
N TYR A 84 -22.07 -17.23 -29.56
CA TYR A 84 -21.97 -18.23 -30.65
C TYR A 84 -22.88 -19.44 -30.44
N LYS A 85 -23.22 -19.78 -29.20
CA LYS A 85 -24.18 -20.85 -28.86
C LYS A 85 -25.64 -20.45 -29.07
N GLY A 86 -25.94 -19.21 -29.44
CA GLY A 86 -27.32 -18.73 -29.65
C GLY A 86 -28.14 -18.56 -28.36
N ASN A 87 -27.53 -18.72 -27.19
CA ASN A 87 -28.19 -18.66 -25.88
C ASN A 87 -28.19 -17.25 -25.27
N THR A 88 -28.05 -16.20 -26.09
CA THR A 88 -27.95 -14.81 -25.62
C THR A 88 -29.09 -13.96 -26.17
N VAL A 89 -29.63 -13.10 -25.30
CA VAL A 89 -30.58 -12.06 -25.70
C VAL A 89 -29.89 -11.06 -26.64
N PRO A 90 -30.55 -10.59 -27.71
CA PRO A 90 -29.98 -9.58 -28.61
C PRO A 90 -29.47 -8.36 -27.84
N GLY A 91 -28.25 -7.93 -28.15
CA GLY A 91 -27.61 -6.77 -27.51
C GLY A 91 -26.99 -7.02 -26.13
N TRP A 92 -27.28 -8.14 -25.46
CA TRP A 92 -26.69 -8.45 -24.15
C TRP A 92 -25.19 -8.76 -24.25
N ALA A 93 -24.80 -9.56 -25.25
CA ALA A 93 -23.40 -9.95 -25.45
C ALA A 93 -22.50 -8.74 -25.76
N SER A 94 -22.91 -7.87 -26.68
CA SER A 94 -22.15 -6.66 -27.03
C SER A 94 -22.04 -5.68 -25.85
N LEU A 95 -23.12 -5.52 -25.06
CA LEU A 95 -23.13 -4.68 -23.86
C LEU A 95 -22.12 -5.18 -22.82
N ILE A 96 -22.14 -6.48 -22.48
CA ILE A 96 -21.23 -7.05 -21.49
C ILE A 96 -19.78 -6.97 -21.97
N ILE A 97 -19.51 -7.27 -23.24
CA ILE A 97 -18.15 -7.19 -23.80
C ILE A 97 -17.63 -5.76 -23.70
N ALA A 98 -18.44 -4.75 -24.05
CA ALA A 98 -18.04 -3.35 -23.95
C ALA A 98 -17.74 -2.93 -22.49
N ILE A 99 -18.61 -3.31 -21.55
CA ILE A 99 -18.43 -3.03 -20.11
C ILE A 99 -17.16 -3.70 -19.58
N MET A 100 -16.93 -4.98 -19.91
CA MET A 100 -15.76 -5.72 -19.45
C MET A 100 -14.47 -5.19 -20.07
N PHE A 101 -14.50 -4.79 -21.34
CA PHE A 101 -13.34 -4.17 -22.00
C PHE A 101 -12.97 -2.83 -21.36
N LEU A 102 -13.96 -1.96 -21.14
CA LEU A 102 -13.74 -0.68 -20.46
C LEU A 102 -13.28 -0.87 -19.02
N GLY A 103 -13.93 -1.76 -18.27
CA GLY A 103 -13.56 -2.07 -16.87
C GLY A 103 -12.16 -2.66 -16.75
N GLY A 104 -11.79 -3.61 -17.62
CA GLY A 104 -10.45 -4.19 -17.66
C GLY A 104 -9.38 -3.15 -17.98
N THR A 105 -9.62 -2.27 -18.96
CA THR A 105 -8.70 -1.18 -19.33
C THR A 105 -8.52 -0.18 -18.18
N GLN A 106 -9.61 0.18 -17.49
CA GLN A 106 -9.56 1.07 -16.33
C GLN A 106 -8.75 0.46 -15.16
N LEU A 107 -8.94 -0.82 -14.86
CA LEU A 107 -8.18 -1.52 -13.82
C LEU A 107 -6.67 -1.55 -14.15
N LEU A 108 -6.32 -1.78 -15.42
CA LEU A 108 -4.93 -1.73 -15.86
C LEU A 108 -4.34 -0.32 -15.72
N ALA A 109 -5.09 0.72 -16.09
CA ALA A 109 -4.64 2.11 -15.97
C ALA A 109 -4.41 2.52 -14.50
N ILE A 110 -5.34 2.16 -13.60
CA ILE A 110 -5.18 2.36 -12.15
C ILE A 110 -3.97 1.59 -11.63
N GLY A 111 -3.74 0.39 -12.15
CA GLY A 111 -2.57 -0.40 -11.83
C GLY A 111 -1.25 0.32 -12.17
N LEU A 112 -1.15 0.84 -13.39
CA LEU A 112 0.04 1.57 -13.83
C LEU A 112 0.27 2.84 -13.00
N LEU A 113 -0.81 3.59 -12.72
CA LEU A 113 -0.77 4.78 -11.88
C LEU A 113 -0.31 4.47 -10.45
N GLY A 114 -0.74 3.33 -9.89
CA GLY A 114 -0.29 2.89 -8.58
C GLY A 114 1.23 2.67 -8.52
N GLU A 115 1.81 1.95 -9.49
CA GLU A 115 3.27 1.74 -9.52
C GLU A 115 4.03 3.08 -9.65
N TYR A 116 3.53 3.99 -10.48
CA TYR A 116 4.10 5.32 -10.63
C TYR A 116 4.06 6.13 -9.32
N ILE A 117 2.93 6.11 -8.61
CA ILE A 117 2.79 6.76 -7.29
C ILE A 117 3.74 6.12 -6.25
N ALA A 118 3.97 4.80 -6.30
CA ALA A 118 4.95 4.14 -5.44
C ALA A 118 6.37 4.69 -5.68
N GLY A 119 6.76 4.85 -6.95
CA GLY A 119 8.04 5.46 -7.31
C GLY A 119 8.16 6.89 -6.79
N LEU A 120 7.15 7.72 -7.05
CA LEU A 120 7.08 9.10 -6.56
C LEU A 120 7.18 9.20 -5.03
N PHE A 121 6.52 8.30 -4.30
CA PHE A 121 6.55 8.27 -2.85
C PHE A 121 7.92 7.81 -2.29
N THR A 122 8.68 7.06 -3.07
CA THR A 122 10.08 6.71 -2.76
C THR A 122 10.97 7.95 -2.91
N GLU A 123 10.83 8.64 -4.04
CA GLU A 123 11.62 9.83 -4.36
C GLU A 123 11.32 11.00 -3.42
N ALA A 124 10.04 11.23 -3.10
CA ALA A 124 9.59 12.27 -2.19
C ALA A 124 10.14 12.10 -0.77
N LYS A 125 10.44 10.86 -0.34
CA LYS A 125 11.03 10.59 0.98
C LYS A 125 12.53 10.89 1.05
N ARG A 126 13.21 11.12 -0.09
CA ARG A 126 14.64 11.48 -0.19
C ARG A 126 15.53 10.67 0.78
N ARG A 127 15.30 9.36 0.85
CA ARG A 127 16.06 8.52 1.79
C ARG A 127 17.50 8.39 1.28
N PRO A 128 18.52 8.74 2.08
CA PRO A 128 19.92 8.60 1.67
C PRO A 128 20.24 7.13 1.40
N LEU A 129 21.03 6.88 0.35
CA LEU A 129 21.45 5.54 -0.09
C LEU A 129 22.29 4.80 0.96
N TYR A 130 22.95 5.55 1.85
CA TYR A 130 23.77 5.03 2.93
C TYR A 130 23.69 5.96 4.15
N LEU A 131 23.83 5.38 5.34
CA LEU A 131 24.08 6.12 6.58
C LEU A 131 25.52 5.84 7.02
N ILE A 132 26.30 6.90 7.29
CA ILE A 132 27.65 6.78 7.82
C ILE A 132 27.55 6.70 9.36
N ASP A 133 27.83 5.54 9.94
CA ASP A 133 27.81 5.33 11.40
C ASP A 133 29.03 5.95 12.09
N LYS A 134 30.21 5.82 11.48
CA LYS A 134 31.46 6.37 12.01
C LYS A 134 32.41 6.74 10.87
N LYS A 135 32.83 8.02 10.81
CA LYS A 135 34.01 8.42 10.03
C LYS A 135 35.24 8.30 10.93
N ILE A 136 36.27 7.58 10.49
CA ILE A 136 37.58 7.57 11.12
C ILE A 136 38.55 8.17 10.10
N ASN A 137 39.10 9.34 10.43
CA ASN A 137 40.25 9.96 9.76
C ASN A 137 40.07 10.55 8.33
N ILE A 138 38.87 11.04 7.95
CA ILE A 138 38.69 11.88 6.73
C ILE A 138 37.58 12.91 6.99
N ASN A 139 37.77 14.15 6.53
CA ASN A 139 36.83 15.28 6.64
C ASN A 139 35.47 14.96 5.97
#